data_AF-A0A7X9J0D3-F1
#
_entry.id   AF-A0A7X9J0D3-F1
#
_cell.length_a   1.000
_cell.length_b   1.000
_cell.length_c   1.000
_cell.angle_alpha   90.00
_cell.angle_beta   90.00
_cell.angle_gamma   90.00
#
_symmetry.space_group_name_H-M   'P 1'
#
loop_
_entity.id
_entity.type
_entity.pdbx_description
1 polymer ?
#
loop_
_entity_poly.entity_id
_entity_poly.type
_entity_poly.pdbx_seq_one_letter_code
_entity_poly.pdbx_strand_id
1 'polypeptide(L)'
;MAPPRIAVVAPPPLKPCEPGVSGGAAAVELARRGATARWFDASIAWHRFALHPDRLQRNLEAAGEGRCGERRRALRRAVESRRLDPPRLRRAETYADRDAYSSAVNDLENALRAAALPFPGWRLGVAMTAFERPFRRLESSAVLEETARASGPFDEYFEAELLPELERFRPDVVAVSLTFQQQAPAAFRLARRLADRLPSARRALGGPLVACWLAAGFRLDRAPFSWFDDVSAGTDDDLDRLAGG
;
A
#
# COMPACT_ATOMS: atom_id res chain seq x y z
N MET A 1 13.72 -17.22 25.99
CA MET A 1 13.96 -16.91 24.56
C MET A 1 13.89 -15.41 24.37
N ALA A 2 14.60 -14.84 23.40
CA ALA A 2 14.42 -13.43 23.05
C ALA A 2 13.00 -13.22 22.49
N PRO A 3 12.33 -12.08 22.76
CA PRO A 3 10.99 -11.82 22.25
C PRO A 3 11.00 -11.73 20.72
N PRO A 4 10.00 -12.31 20.02
CA PRO A 4 9.95 -12.23 18.57
C PRO A 4 9.77 -10.79 18.09
N ARG A 5 10.44 -10.43 17.00
CA ARG A 5 10.40 -9.11 16.38
C ARG A 5 9.39 -9.13 15.25
N ILE A 6 8.32 -8.35 15.37
CA ILE A 6 7.21 -8.39 14.42
C ILE A 6 7.04 -7.03 13.76
N ALA A 7 7.15 -6.98 12.43
CA ALA A 7 6.81 -5.80 11.66
C ALA A 7 5.38 -5.92 11.15
N VAL A 8 4.48 -5.05 11.63
CA VAL A 8 3.10 -4.98 11.13
C VAL A 8 3.04 -3.92 10.05
N VAL A 9 2.75 -4.30 8.82
CA VAL A 9 2.76 -3.42 7.64
C VAL A 9 1.32 -3.18 7.17
N ALA A 10 0.92 -1.91 7.05
CA ALA A 10 -0.30 -1.53 6.34
C ALA A 10 0.05 -1.21 4.87
N PRO A 11 -0.23 -2.11 3.91
CA PRO A 11 0.18 -1.95 2.52
C PRO A 11 -0.54 -0.78 1.83
N PRO A 12 0.08 -0.12 0.83
CA PRO A 12 -0.58 0.93 0.07
C PRO A 12 -1.65 0.40 -0.91
N PRO A 13 -2.60 1.22 -1.36
CA PRO A 13 -3.00 2.50 -0.78
C PRO A 13 -4.21 2.33 0.17
N LEU A 14 -4.18 3.07 1.27
CA LEU A 14 -5.34 3.52 2.03
C LEU A 14 -5.68 4.95 1.59
N LYS A 15 -6.92 5.41 1.78
CA LYS A 15 -7.22 6.81 1.54
C LYS A 15 -6.33 7.68 2.45
N PRO A 16 -5.71 8.76 1.96
CA PRO A 16 -4.84 9.60 2.78
C PRO A 16 -5.50 10.21 4.03
N CYS A 17 -6.84 10.26 4.06
CA CYS A 17 -7.63 10.72 5.20
C CYS A 17 -8.07 9.59 6.14
N GLU A 18 -7.81 8.32 5.82
CA GLU A 18 -8.21 7.14 6.60
C GLU A 18 -6.94 6.49 7.18
N PRO A 19 -6.68 6.63 8.50
CA PRO A 19 -5.51 5.98 9.10
C PRO A 19 -5.67 4.45 9.10
N GLY A 20 -4.58 3.73 8.82
CA GLY A 20 -4.52 2.26 8.85
C GLY A 20 -4.54 1.68 10.26
N VAL A 21 -5.59 1.98 11.04
CA VAL A 21 -5.67 1.73 12.48
C VAL A 21 -5.56 0.25 12.86
N SER A 22 -5.99 -0.68 12.00
CA SER A 22 -5.91 -2.12 12.28
C SER A 22 -4.46 -2.59 12.45
N GLY A 23 -3.53 -2.09 11.64
CA GLY A 23 -2.11 -2.43 11.75
C GLY A 23 -1.48 -1.85 13.01
N GLY A 24 -1.81 -0.60 13.35
CA GLY A 24 -1.34 0.05 14.58
C GLY A 24 -1.85 -0.67 15.84
N ALA A 25 -3.14 -1.00 15.86
CA ALA A 25 -3.75 -1.75 16.96
C ALA A 25 -3.11 -3.13 17.14
N ALA A 26 -2.93 -3.89 16.05
CA ALA A 26 -2.27 -5.19 16.10
C ALA A 26 -0.84 -5.11 16.63
N ALA A 27 -0.07 -4.08 16.25
CA ALA A 27 1.29 -3.90 16.77
C ALA A 27 1.31 -3.64 18.29
N VAL A 28 0.38 -2.83 18.80
CA VAL A 28 0.24 -2.60 20.25
C VAL A 28 -0.13 -3.89 20.98
N GLU A 29 -1.04 -4.67 20.40
CA GLU A 29 -1.58 -5.88 21.01
C GLU A 29 -0.57 -7.04 21.01
N LEU A 30 0.26 -7.14 19.97
CA LEU A 30 1.43 -8.02 19.93
C LEU A 30 2.49 -7.61 20.95
N ALA A 31 2.72 -6.30 21.14
CA ALA A 31 3.64 -5.82 22.17
C ALA A 31 3.18 -6.17 23.58
N ARG A 32 1.87 -6.12 23.85
CA ARG A 32 1.28 -6.58 25.13
C ARG A 32 1.47 -8.06 25.39
N ARG A 33 1.56 -8.87 24.33
CA ARG A 33 1.89 -10.31 24.38
C ARG A 33 3.38 -10.61 24.49
N GLY A 34 4.22 -9.58 24.65
CA GLY A 34 5.66 -9.74 24.85
C GLY A 34 6.50 -9.74 23.57
N ALA A 35 5.92 -9.52 22.40
CA ALA A 35 6.69 -9.35 21.16
C ALA A 35 7.34 -7.95 21.09
N THR A 36 8.46 -7.84 20.38
CA THR A 36 8.98 -6.53 19.93
C THR A 36 8.26 -6.16 18.62
N ALA A 37 7.08 -5.56 18.73
CA ALA A 37 6.26 -5.22 17.57
C ALA A 37 6.41 -3.76 17.13
N ARG A 38 6.45 -3.50 15.82
CA ARG A 38 6.47 -2.16 15.23
C ARG A 38 5.49 -2.05 14.07
N TRP A 39 4.71 -0.97 14.06
CA TRP A 39 3.84 -0.64 12.93
C TRP A 39 4.57 0.19 11.86
N PHE A 40 4.38 -0.21 10.61
CA PHE A 40 4.84 0.46 9.41
C PHE A 40 3.63 0.87 8.58
N ASP A 41 3.25 2.14 8.62
CA ASP A 41 2.23 2.71 7.74
C ASP A 41 2.80 2.95 6.34
N ALA A 42 2.98 1.85 5.59
CA ALA A 42 3.49 1.88 4.24
C ALA A 42 2.53 2.59 3.27
N SER A 43 1.26 2.75 3.62
CA SER A 43 0.31 3.51 2.82
C SER A 43 0.64 5.01 2.82
N ILE A 44 0.72 5.66 3.98
CA ILE A 44 1.01 7.10 4.02
C ILE A 44 2.43 7.41 3.56
N ALA A 45 3.38 6.52 3.88
CA ALA A 45 4.76 6.64 3.42
C ALA A 45 4.84 6.54 1.89
N TRP A 46 4.16 5.57 1.27
CA TRP A 46 4.07 5.49 -0.19
C TRP A 46 3.43 6.74 -0.80
N HIS A 47 2.37 7.30 -0.21
CA HIS A 47 1.79 8.55 -0.72
C HIS A 47 2.79 9.71 -0.68
N ARG A 48 3.56 9.85 0.40
CA ARG A 48 4.62 10.87 0.50
C ARG A 48 5.70 10.67 -0.55
N PHE A 49 6.12 9.41 -0.73
CA PHE A 49 7.10 9.03 -1.74
C PHE A 49 6.59 9.31 -3.16
N ALA A 50 5.48 8.70 -3.55
CA ALA A 50 4.95 8.74 -4.91
C ALA A 50 4.48 10.14 -5.32
N LEU A 51 4.00 10.95 -4.37
CA LEU A 51 3.49 12.29 -4.63
C LEU A 51 4.52 13.41 -4.37
N HIS A 52 5.80 13.05 -4.23
CA HIS A 52 6.87 14.04 -4.19
C HIS A 52 6.92 14.81 -5.52
N PRO A 53 6.94 16.17 -5.53
CA PRO A 53 6.84 16.95 -6.76
C PRO A 53 7.85 16.57 -7.83
N ASP A 54 9.10 16.35 -7.43
CA ASP A 54 10.17 16.01 -8.39
C ASP A 54 9.99 14.61 -8.99
N ARG A 55 9.39 13.67 -8.25
CA ARG A 55 9.07 12.33 -8.77
C ARG A 55 7.96 12.41 -9.79
N LEU A 56 6.91 13.17 -9.49
CA LEU A 56 5.80 13.39 -10.41
C LEU A 56 6.27 14.13 -11.68
N GLN A 57 7.15 15.12 -11.54
CA GLN A 57 7.74 15.84 -12.66
C GLN A 57 8.55 14.89 -13.56
N ARG A 58 9.43 14.07 -12.99
CA ARG A 58 10.19 13.05 -13.75
C ARG A 58 9.27 12.08 -14.50
N ASN A 59 8.21 11.59 -13.86
CA ASN A 59 7.24 10.69 -14.50
C ASN A 59 6.53 11.37 -15.68
N LEU A 60 6.17 12.64 -15.53
CA LEU A 60 5.48 13.44 -16.55
C LEU A 60 6.37 13.78 -17.76
N GLU A 61 7.66 13.98 -17.52
CA GLU A 61 8.67 14.18 -18.56
C GLU A 61 8.93 12.89 -19.33
N ALA A 62 9.15 11.79 -18.61
CA ALA A 62 9.42 10.47 -19.20
C ALA A 62 8.24 9.91 -20.02
N ALA A 63 6.99 10.24 -19.65
CA ALA A 63 5.81 9.77 -20.36
C ALA A 63 5.62 10.38 -21.76
N GLY A 64 6.28 11.52 -22.05
CA GLY A 64 6.12 12.24 -23.31
C GLY A 64 4.70 12.76 -23.55
N GLU A 65 4.45 13.26 -24.76
CA GLU A 65 3.13 13.82 -25.15
C GLU A 65 2.08 12.73 -25.39
N GLY A 66 2.48 11.59 -25.96
CA GLY A 66 1.55 10.53 -26.38
C GLY A 66 0.76 9.88 -25.25
N ARG A 67 1.31 9.73 -24.04
CA ARG A 67 0.58 9.18 -22.88
C ARG A 67 -0.22 10.20 -22.08
N CYS A 68 0.17 11.47 -22.16
CA CYS A 68 -0.52 12.53 -21.42
C CYS A 68 -1.73 13.05 -22.20
N GLY A 69 -1.64 13.08 -23.54
CA GLY A 69 -2.65 13.64 -24.43
C GLY A 69 -3.14 15.01 -23.97
N GLU A 70 -4.46 15.22 -24.06
CA GLU A 70 -5.13 16.45 -23.64
C GLU A 70 -5.01 16.73 -22.13
N ARG A 71 -4.71 15.71 -21.31
CA ARG A 71 -4.61 15.83 -19.84
C ARG A 71 -3.28 16.41 -19.37
N ARG A 72 -2.29 16.59 -20.26
CA ARG A 72 -0.95 17.08 -19.90
C ARG A 72 -0.99 18.37 -19.08
N ARG A 73 -1.87 19.32 -19.44
CA ARG A 73 -2.06 20.58 -18.68
C ARG A 73 -2.55 20.33 -17.25
N ALA A 74 -3.56 19.47 -17.09
CA ALA A 74 -4.10 19.12 -15.77
C ALA A 74 -3.07 18.39 -14.90
N LEU A 75 -2.28 17.48 -15.49
CA LEU A 75 -1.21 16.76 -14.79
C LEU A 75 -0.11 17.73 -14.34
N ARG A 76 0.36 18.66 -15.21
CA ARG A 76 1.33 19.70 -14.82
C ARG A 76 0.83 20.54 -13.67
N ARG A 77 -0.42 21.03 -13.75
CA ARG A 77 -1.05 21.81 -12.67
C ARG A 77 -1.08 21.02 -11.36
N ALA A 78 -1.40 19.73 -11.41
CA ALA A 78 -1.38 18.87 -10.24
C ALA A 78 0.02 18.75 -9.63
N VAL A 79 1.08 18.58 -10.43
CA VAL A 79 2.47 18.60 -9.94
C VAL A 79 2.80 19.92 -9.24
N GLU A 80 2.47 21.05 -9.86
CA GLU A 80 2.69 22.38 -9.25
C GLU A 80 1.91 22.55 -7.95
N SER A 81 0.68 22.03 -7.88
CA SER A 81 -0.12 22.07 -6.64
C SER A 81 0.55 21.34 -5.48
N ARG A 82 1.37 20.31 -5.77
CA ARG A 82 2.13 19.55 -4.76
C ARG A 82 3.35 20.29 -4.25
N ARG A 83 3.83 21.32 -4.96
CA ARG A 83 4.94 22.20 -4.53
C ARG A 83 4.50 23.25 -3.51
N LEU A 84 3.19 23.45 -3.33
CA LEU A 84 2.65 24.35 -2.32
C LEU A 84 2.97 23.86 -0.90
N ASP A 85 3.36 24.78 -0.02
CA ASP A 85 3.63 24.51 1.39
C ASP A 85 2.75 25.40 2.31
N PRO A 86 1.81 24.83 3.09
CA PRO A 86 1.37 23.44 3.02
C PRO A 86 0.52 23.18 1.76
N PRO A 87 0.41 21.94 1.27
CA PRO A 87 -0.48 21.59 0.16
C PRO A 87 -1.94 21.98 0.45
N ARG A 88 -2.76 22.24 -0.59
CA ARG A 88 -4.15 22.73 -0.41
C ARG A 88 -4.98 21.89 0.57
N LEU A 89 -4.98 20.56 0.45
CA LEU A 89 -5.70 19.64 1.35
C LEU A 89 -5.15 19.59 2.80
N ARG A 90 -4.12 20.38 3.13
CA ARG A 90 -3.61 20.57 4.49
C ARG A 90 -3.95 21.94 5.07
N ARG A 91 -4.76 22.74 4.37
CA ARG A 91 -5.20 24.08 4.77
C ARG A 91 -6.65 24.04 5.22
N ALA A 92 -6.97 24.64 6.36
CA ALA A 92 -8.32 24.65 6.90
C ALA A 92 -9.31 25.37 5.96
N GLU A 93 -8.87 26.46 5.33
CA GLU A 93 -9.68 27.30 4.44
C GLU A 93 -10.13 26.55 3.20
N THR A 94 -9.38 25.51 2.76
CA THR A 94 -9.77 24.68 1.61
C THR A 94 -11.07 23.93 1.88
N TYR A 95 -11.41 23.65 3.15
CA TYR A 95 -12.63 22.95 3.53
C TYR A 95 -13.83 23.88 3.73
N ALA A 96 -13.61 25.20 3.80
CA ALA A 96 -14.68 26.18 3.90
C ALA A 96 -15.35 26.48 2.55
N ASP A 97 -14.68 26.16 1.44
CA ASP A 97 -15.14 26.39 0.07
C ASP A 97 -15.18 25.07 -0.71
N ARG A 98 -16.37 24.73 -1.21
CA ARG A 98 -16.62 23.49 -1.95
C ARG A 98 -15.83 23.41 -3.26
N ASP A 99 -15.67 24.52 -3.97
CA ASP A 99 -14.95 24.56 -5.24
C ASP A 99 -13.45 24.46 -5.01
N ALA A 100 -12.95 25.14 -3.97
CA ALA A 100 -11.56 25.00 -3.53
C ALA A 100 -11.23 23.54 -3.14
N TYR A 101 -12.11 22.91 -2.35
CA TYR A 101 -11.98 21.51 -1.97
C TYR A 101 -12.00 20.57 -3.19
N SER A 102 -13.01 20.70 -4.05
CA SER A 102 -13.18 19.86 -5.24
C SER A 102 -11.98 19.99 -6.19
N SER A 103 -11.48 21.21 -6.36
CA SER A 103 -10.27 21.51 -7.10
C SER A 103 -9.04 20.81 -6.50
N ALA A 104 -8.86 20.88 -5.17
CA ALA A 104 -7.73 20.27 -4.48
C ALA A 104 -7.77 18.73 -4.52
N VAL A 105 -8.95 18.12 -4.43
CA VAL A 105 -9.13 16.67 -4.62
C VAL A 105 -8.82 16.27 -6.06
N ASN A 106 -9.28 17.04 -7.06
CA ASN A 106 -8.97 16.76 -8.46
C ASN A 106 -7.46 16.91 -8.76
N ASP A 107 -6.78 17.86 -8.13
CA ASP A 107 -5.33 17.97 -8.23
C ASP A 107 -4.63 16.74 -7.60
N LEU A 108 -5.11 16.21 -6.46
CA LEU A 108 -4.60 14.97 -5.88
C LEU A 108 -4.83 13.74 -6.78
N GLU A 109 -6.03 13.60 -7.35
CA GLU A 109 -6.35 12.55 -8.33
C GLU A 109 -5.42 12.61 -9.55
N ASN A 110 -5.18 13.80 -10.09
CA ASN A 110 -4.26 13.97 -11.22
C ASN A 110 -2.80 13.74 -10.83
N ALA A 111 -2.40 14.03 -9.60
CA ALA A 111 -1.07 13.69 -9.10
C ALA A 111 -0.88 12.17 -8.99
N LEU A 112 -1.88 11.42 -8.51
CA LEU A 112 -1.86 9.95 -8.50
C LEU A 112 -1.83 9.36 -9.91
N ARG A 113 -2.53 9.98 -10.88
CA ARG A 113 -2.41 9.61 -12.30
C ARG A 113 -1.01 9.86 -12.84
N ALA A 114 -0.39 10.99 -12.48
CA ALA A 114 1.00 11.26 -12.84
C ALA A 114 1.98 10.24 -12.22
N ALA A 115 1.73 9.79 -10.99
CA ALA A 115 2.49 8.72 -10.36
C ALA A 115 2.35 7.36 -11.10
N ALA A 116 1.19 7.09 -11.68
CA ALA A 116 0.92 5.87 -12.44
C ALA A 116 1.51 5.86 -13.86
N LEU A 117 1.89 7.02 -14.42
CA LEU A 117 2.34 7.14 -15.82
C LEU A 117 3.41 6.13 -16.24
N PRO A 118 4.45 5.81 -15.44
CA PRO A 118 5.47 4.83 -15.84
C PRO A 118 4.94 3.40 -15.97
N PHE A 119 3.76 3.09 -15.43
CA PHE A 119 3.23 1.75 -15.25
C PHE A 119 1.96 1.55 -16.11
N PRO A 120 2.09 1.33 -17.43
CA PRO A 120 0.92 1.15 -18.30
C PRO A 120 0.04 -0.01 -17.82
N GLY A 121 -1.28 0.15 -17.96
CA GLY A 121 -2.26 -0.81 -17.44
C GLY A 121 -2.66 -0.57 -15.98
N TRP A 122 -1.97 0.28 -15.22
CA TRP A 122 -2.37 0.66 -13.86
C TRP A 122 -3.14 1.98 -13.82
N ARG A 123 -4.12 2.03 -12.92
CA ARG A 123 -4.86 3.25 -12.59
C ARG A 123 -4.85 3.45 -11.08
N LEU A 124 -4.30 4.58 -10.65
CA LEU A 124 -4.26 5.01 -9.25
C LEU A 124 -5.22 6.17 -9.05
N GLY A 125 -5.90 6.17 -7.91
CA GLY A 125 -6.79 7.23 -7.44
C GLY A 125 -6.83 7.25 -5.91
N VAL A 126 -7.49 8.25 -5.32
CA VAL A 126 -7.43 8.53 -3.87
C VAL A 126 -7.88 7.35 -3.02
N ALA A 127 -8.83 6.58 -3.53
CA ALA A 127 -9.43 5.43 -2.87
C ALA A 127 -9.49 4.22 -3.81
N MET A 128 -8.52 4.12 -4.72
CA MET A 128 -8.61 3.11 -5.75
C MET A 128 -7.25 2.74 -6.33
N THR A 129 -6.97 1.44 -6.31
CA THR A 129 -6.04 0.77 -7.23
C THR A 129 -6.89 0.03 -8.23
N ALA A 130 -6.65 0.19 -9.53
CA ALA A 130 -7.37 -0.54 -10.57
C ALA A 130 -6.46 -0.81 -11.76
N PHE A 131 -6.93 -1.67 -12.67
CA PHE A 131 -6.31 -1.88 -13.96
C PHE A 131 -7.11 -1.15 -15.05
N GLU A 132 -6.44 -0.71 -16.11
CA GLU A 132 -7.09 -0.06 -17.26
C GLU A 132 -8.04 -1.03 -18.00
N ARG A 133 -7.73 -2.33 -17.98
CA ARG A 133 -8.61 -3.36 -18.53
C ARG A 133 -9.74 -3.68 -17.54
N PRO A 134 -11.01 -3.36 -17.84
CA PRO A 134 -12.11 -3.41 -16.87
C PRO A 134 -12.45 -4.82 -16.37
N PHE A 135 -12.05 -5.87 -17.10
CA PHE A 135 -12.29 -7.26 -16.71
C PHE A 135 -11.24 -7.82 -15.74
N ARG A 136 -10.16 -7.08 -15.45
CA ARG A 136 -9.16 -7.49 -14.46
C ARG A 136 -9.59 -7.06 -13.07
N ARG A 137 -10.07 -8.03 -12.31
CA ARG A 137 -10.55 -7.83 -10.94
C ARG A 137 -9.45 -8.03 -9.91
N LEU A 138 -9.45 -7.22 -8.86
CA LEU A 138 -8.41 -7.25 -7.82
C LEU A 138 -8.51 -8.49 -6.92
N GLU A 139 -9.69 -9.10 -6.82
CA GLU A 139 -9.93 -10.37 -6.12
C GLU A 139 -9.42 -11.59 -6.90
N SER A 140 -9.12 -11.45 -8.20
CA SER A 140 -8.77 -12.62 -9.01
C SER A 140 -7.41 -13.16 -8.57
N SER A 141 -7.38 -14.41 -8.11
CA SER A 141 -6.15 -15.11 -7.74
C SER A 141 -5.09 -15.04 -8.85
N ALA A 142 -5.50 -15.23 -10.11
CA ALA A 142 -4.59 -15.14 -11.26
C ALA A 142 -4.04 -13.72 -11.46
N VAL A 143 -4.88 -12.70 -11.26
CA VAL A 143 -4.45 -11.30 -11.36
C VAL A 143 -3.47 -10.98 -10.24
N LEU A 144 -3.78 -11.32 -8.99
CA LEU A 144 -2.88 -11.07 -7.85
C LEU A 144 -1.54 -11.78 -8.01
N GLU A 145 -1.55 -13.02 -8.52
CA GLU A 145 -0.35 -13.81 -8.80
C GLU A 145 0.52 -13.20 -9.90
N GLU A 146 -0.09 -12.77 -11.01
CA GLU A 146 0.59 -12.03 -12.08
C GLU A 146 1.16 -10.71 -11.55
N THR A 147 0.33 -9.99 -10.79
CA THR A 147 0.67 -8.67 -10.27
C THR A 147 1.79 -8.77 -9.23
N ALA A 148 1.90 -9.85 -8.47
CA ALA A 148 3.02 -10.06 -7.55
C ALA A 148 4.38 -10.14 -8.27
N ARG A 149 4.40 -10.63 -9.52
CA ARG A 149 5.62 -10.85 -10.32
C ARG A 149 5.98 -9.72 -11.27
N ALA A 150 4.99 -9.05 -11.87
CA ALA A 150 5.22 -7.96 -12.82
C ALA A 150 5.82 -6.73 -12.12
N SER A 151 6.35 -5.73 -12.85
CA SER A 151 6.70 -4.41 -12.28
C SER A 151 5.45 -3.55 -12.03
N GLY A 152 5.50 -2.62 -11.08
CA GLY A 152 4.32 -1.86 -10.68
C GLY A 152 4.61 -0.64 -9.78
N PRO A 153 3.58 0.16 -9.49
CA PRO A 153 3.71 1.53 -8.96
C PRO A 153 4.17 1.63 -7.50
N PHE A 154 4.29 0.50 -6.80
CA PHE A 154 4.69 0.45 -5.40
C PHE A 154 6.17 0.08 -5.23
N ASP A 155 6.79 -0.42 -6.29
CA ASP A 155 8.07 -1.13 -6.21
C ASP A 155 9.21 -0.23 -5.80
N GLU A 156 9.29 0.95 -6.42
CA GLU A 156 10.40 1.87 -6.14
C GLU A 156 10.37 2.31 -4.68
N TYR A 157 9.19 2.53 -4.10
CA TYR A 157 9.04 2.81 -2.67
C TYR A 157 9.44 1.61 -1.81
N PHE A 158 9.04 0.39 -2.21
CA PHE A 158 9.42 -0.82 -1.49
C PHE A 158 10.94 -1.00 -1.44
N GLU A 159 11.61 -0.88 -2.58
CA GLU A 159 13.07 -1.06 -2.68
C GLU A 159 13.86 0.10 -2.05
N ALA A 160 13.40 1.35 -2.21
CA ALA A 160 14.14 2.52 -1.75
C ALA A 160 13.95 2.82 -0.26
N GLU A 161 12.79 2.51 0.31
CA GLU A 161 12.44 2.92 1.68
C GLU A 161 12.00 1.74 2.56
N LEU A 162 10.89 1.06 2.21
CA LEU A 162 10.26 0.10 3.12
C LEU A 162 11.16 -1.10 3.43
N LEU A 163 11.71 -1.78 2.40
CA LEU A 163 12.54 -2.97 2.60
C LEU A 163 13.83 -2.64 3.36
N PRO A 164 14.57 -1.56 3.05
CA PRO A 164 15.69 -1.12 3.88
C PRO A 164 15.32 -0.84 5.35
N GLU A 165 14.14 -0.28 5.63
CA GLU A 165 13.68 -0.10 7.01
C GLU A 165 13.37 -1.43 7.71
N LEU A 166 12.74 -2.38 7.00
CA LEU A 166 12.48 -3.71 7.53
C LEU A 166 13.78 -4.49 7.77
N GLU A 167 14.76 -4.41 6.87
CA GLU A 167 16.10 -5.01 7.02
C GLU A 167 16.81 -4.47 8.26
N ARG A 168 16.76 -3.16 8.52
CA ARG A 168 17.31 -2.58 9.77
C ARG A 168 16.56 -3.06 11.01
N PHE A 169 15.24 -3.22 10.90
CA PHE A 169 14.42 -3.72 11.99
C PHE A 169 14.66 -5.22 12.27
N ARG A 170 15.10 -6.01 11.28
CA ARG A 170 15.34 -7.45 11.39
C ARG A 170 14.15 -8.20 12.02
N PRO A 171 12.97 -8.18 11.38
CA PRO A 171 11.80 -8.90 11.87
C PRO A 171 11.98 -10.42 11.75
N ASP A 172 11.50 -11.16 12.74
CA ASP A 172 11.25 -12.59 12.63
C ASP A 172 9.95 -12.85 11.84
N VAL A 173 8.99 -11.92 11.94
CA VAL A 173 7.72 -11.96 11.20
C VAL A 173 7.42 -10.60 10.57
N VAL A 174 7.04 -10.59 9.30
CA VAL A 174 6.41 -9.46 8.62
C VAL A 174 4.93 -9.78 8.42
N ALA A 175 4.07 -9.15 9.23
CA ALA A 175 2.62 -9.30 9.19
C ALA A 175 1.98 -8.17 8.36
N VAL A 176 1.43 -8.52 7.20
CA VAL A 176 0.74 -7.58 6.32
C VAL A 176 -0.74 -7.49 6.73
N SER A 177 -1.16 -6.32 7.20
CA SER A 177 -2.54 -6.04 7.63
C SER A 177 -3.36 -5.49 6.46
N LEU A 178 -4.21 -6.32 5.87
CA LEU A 178 -5.03 -6.01 4.72
C LEU A 178 -6.44 -5.58 5.13
N THR A 179 -6.79 -4.33 4.88
CA THR A 179 -8.07 -3.73 5.27
C THR A 179 -9.05 -3.64 4.11
N PHE A 180 -8.56 -3.28 2.91
CA PHE A 180 -9.38 -3.06 1.73
C PHE A 180 -8.81 -3.75 0.48
N GLN A 181 -9.70 -4.14 -0.44
CA GLN A 181 -9.36 -4.86 -1.67
C GLN A 181 -8.27 -4.16 -2.51
N GLN A 182 -8.32 -2.83 -2.58
CA GLN A 182 -7.37 -2.00 -3.34
C GLN A 182 -5.91 -2.16 -2.90
N GLN A 183 -5.67 -2.64 -1.68
CA GLN A 183 -4.34 -2.87 -1.14
C GLN A 183 -3.77 -4.23 -1.56
N ALA A 184 -4.61 -5.18 -2.01
CA ALA A 184 -4.18 -6.54 -2.31
C ALA A 184 -3.04 -6.56 -3.34
N PRO A 185 -3.09 -5.83 -4.48
CA PRO A 185 -1.96 -5.80 -5.41
C PRO A 185 -0.63 -5.43 -4.76
N ALA A 186 -0.60 -4.42 -3.88
CA ALA A 186 0.62 -4.03 -3.19
C ALA A 186 1.06 -5.06 -2.15
N ALA A 187 0.12 -5.68 -1.42
CA ALA A 187 0.39 -6.70 -0.43
C ALA A 187 1.07 -7.94 -1.03
N PHE A 188 0.54 -8.47 -2.13
CA PHE A 188 1.12 -9.64 -2.80
C PHE A 188 2.47 -9.32 -3.48
N ARG A 189 2.61 -8.11 -4.04
CA ARG A 189 3.91 -7.61 -4.54
C ARG A 189 4.97 -7.48 -3.44
N LEU A 190 4.56 -7.03 -2.26
CA LEU A 190 5.43 -6.94 -1.10
C LEU A 190 5.85 -8.33 -0.63
N ALA A 191 4.91 -9.28 -0.52
CA ALA A 191 5.19 -10.65 -0.11
C ALA A 191 6.24 -11.33 -1.00
N ARG A 192 6.12 -11.16 -2.33
CA ARG A 192 7.12 -11.64 -3.30
C ARG A 192 8.51 -11.07 -3.03
N ARG A 193 8.61 -9.77 -2.77
CA ARG A 193 9.88 -9.07 -2.50
C ARG A 193 10.47 -9.44 -1.15
N LEU A 194 9.63 -9.62 -0.14
CA LEU A 194 10.04 -10.12 1.17
C LEU A 194 10.66 -11.51 1.06
N ALA A 195 10.11 -12.38 0.20
CA ALA A 195 10.71 -13.69 -0.05
C ALA A 195 12.13 -13.60 -0.63
N ASP A 196 12.45 -12.55 -1.42
CA ASP A 196 13.80 -12.34 -1.97
C ASP A 196 14.74 -11.63 -0.97
N ARG A 197 14.24 -10.61 -0.25
CA ARG A 197 15.06 -9.69 0.56
C ARG A 197 15.15 -10.07 2.05
N LEU A 198 14.12 -10.71 2.58
CA LEU A 198 14.02 -11.16 3.96
C LEU A 198 13.54 -12.62 4.00
N PRO A 199 14.27 -13.56 3.34
CA PRO A 199 13.82 -14.96 3.19
C PRO A 199 13.63 -15.67 4.52
N SER A 200 14.40 -15.29 5.55
CA SER A 200 14.32 -15.86 6.90
C SER A 200 13.13 -15.34 7.72
N ALA A 201 12.54 -14.21 7.34
CA ALA A 201 11.37 -13.68 8.03
C ALA A 201 10.12 -14.40 7.55
N ARG A 202 9.30 -14.88 8.50
CA ARG A 202 7.97 -15.42 8.18
C ARG A 202 7.08 -14.29 7.65
N ARG A 203 6.34 -14.55 6.59
CA ARG A 203 5.40 -13.62 5.96
C ARG A 203 4.00 -14.02 6.40
N ALA A 204 3.31 -13.16 7.13
CA ALA A 204 1.93 -13.37 7.54
C ALA A 204 1.01 -12.39 6.81
N LEU A 205 -0.20 -12.84 6.45
CA LEU A 205 -1.27 -12.01 5.90
C LEU A 205 -2.48 -12.09 6.84
N GLY A 206 -3.02 -10.95 7.23
CA GLY A 206 -4.24 -10.91 8.03
C GLY A 206 -4.97 -9.59 7.90
N GLY A 207 -5.90 -9.34 8.83
CA GLY A 207 -6.66 -8.09 8.90
C GLY A 207 -8.08 -8.21 8.35
N PRO A 208 -8.87 -7.12 8.42
CA PRO A 208 -10.32 -7.17 8.22
C PRO A 208 -10.75 -7.78 6.88
N LEU A 209 -10.02 -7.53 5.79
CA LEU A 209 -10.38 -8.11 4.49
C LEU A 209 -10.18 -9.63 4.47
N VAL A 210 -9.12 -10.13 5.12
CA VAL A 210 -8.84 -11.57 5.20
C VAL A 210 -9.90 -12.27 6.04
N ALA A 211 -10.31 -11.66 7.16
CA ALA A 211 -11.44 -12.14 7.95
C ALA A 211 -12.73 -12.23 7.12
N CYS A 212 -13.02 -11.22 6.30
CA CYS A 212 -14.16 -11.25 5.38
C CYS A 212 -14.05 -12.37 4.33
N TRP A 213 -12.88 -12.60 3.75
CA TRP A 213 -12.67 -13.70 2.79
C TRP A 213 -12.89 -15.07 3.43
N LEU A 214 -12.34 -15.29 4.63
CA LEU A 214 -12.53 -16.53 5.39
C LEU A 214 -14.02 -16.75 5.74
N ALA A 215 -14.70 -15.71 6.24
CA ALA A 215 -16.13 -15.76 6.54
C ALA A 215 -16.99 -16.04 5.29
N ALA A 216 -16.55 -15.59 4.12
CA ALA A 216 -17.18 -15.87 2.83
C ALA A 216 -16.81 -17.25 2.23
N GLY A 217 -16.02 -18.07 2.94
CA GLY A 217 -15.64 -19.42 2.51
C GLY A 217 -14.56 -19.47 1.43
N PHE A 218 -13.76 -18.41 1.27
CA PHE A 218 -12.63 -18.43 0.33
C PHE A 218 -11.56 -19.41 0.81
N ARG A 219 -10.98 -20.17 -0.14
CA ARG A 219 -9.81 -21.01 0.15
C ARG A 219 -8.52 -20.21 -0.01
N LEU A 220 -7.81 -20.01 1.09
CA LEU A 220 -6.59 -19.21 1.17
C LEU A 220 -5.31 -20.06 1.32
N ASP A 221 -5.41 -21.36 1.05
CA ASP A 221 -4.35 -22.38 1.16
C ASP A 221 -3.55 -22.59 -0.15
N ARG A 222 -3.79 -21.75 -1.16
CA ARG A 222 -3.26 -21.89 -2.52
C ARG A 222 -2.87 -20.54 -3.11
N ALA A 223 -2.18 -20.56 -4.25
CA ALA A 223 -1.82 -19.34 -4.97
C ALA A 223 -3.04 -18.39 -5.15
N PRO A 224 -2.87 -17.07 -4.93
CA PRO A 224 -1.61 -16.37 -4.63
C PRO A 224 -1.23 -16.36 -3.14
N PHE A 225 -2.08 -16.90 -2.25
CA PHE A 225 -1.87 -16.82 -0.79
C PHE A 225 -0.65 -17.60 -0.31
N SER A 226 -0.15 -18.55 -1.12
CA SER A 226 1.10 -19.27 -0.88
C SER A 226 2.36 -18.39 -0.84
N TRP A 227 2.27 -17.10 -1.17
CA TRP A 227 3.35 -16.13 -0.90
C TRP A 227 3.50 -15.80 0.59
N PHE A 228 2.52 -16.17 1.41
CA PHE A 228 2.52 -16.00 2.85
C PHE A 228 2.62 -17.37 3.53
N ASP A 229 3.38 -17.44 4.61
CA ASP A 229 3.57 -18.63 5.43
C ASP A 229 2.41 -18.83 6.40
N ASP A 230 1.67 -17.76 6.72
CA ASP A 230 0.47 -17.77 7.55
C ASP A 230 -0.57 -16.80 6.99
N VAL A 231 -1.84 -17.24 6.96
CA VAL A 231 -2.98 -16.43 6.51
C VAL A 231 -4.11 -16.60 7.50
N SER A 232 -4.50 -15.52 8.19
CA SER A 232 -5.42 -15.60 9.32
C SER A 232 -6.36 -14.40 9.40
N ALA A 233 -7.43 -14.53 10.20
CA ALA A 233 -8.40 -13.45 10.39
C ALA A 233 -7.83 -12.32 11.27
N GLY A 234 -6.83 -12.62 12.10
CA GLY A 234 -6.26 -11.70 13.08
C GLY A 234 -7.04 -11.70 14.40
N THR A 235 -7.53 -12.87 14.83
CA THR A 235 -8.14 -13.06 16.15
C THR A 235 -7.08 -12.98 17.26
N ASP A 236 -7.51 -12.96 18.53
CA ASP A 236 -6.58 -13.01 19.66
C ASP A 236 -5.68 -14.25 19.61
N ASP A 237 -6.24 -15.43 19.30
CA ASP A 237 -5.47 -16.66 19.12
C ASP A 237 -4.43 -16.55 17.98
N ASP A 238 -4.77 -15.86 16.90
CA ASP A 238 -3.84 -15.61 15.79
C ASP A 238 -2.67 -14.72 16.26
N LEU A 239 -2.97 -13.67 17.04
CA LEU A 239 -1.97 -12.77 17.60
C LEU A 239 -1.09 -13.47 18.64
N ASP A 240 -1.64 -14.38 19.45
CA ASP A 240 -0.88 -15.21 20.40
C ASP A 240 0.14 -16.08 19.66
N ARG A 241 -0.28 -16.78 18.59
CA ARG A 241 0.63 -17.59 17.76
C ARG A 241 1.74 -16.75 17.13
N LEU A 242 1.44 -15.53 16.67
CA LEU A 242 2.44 -14.64 16.11
C LEU A 242 3.43 -14.13 17.17
N ALA A 243 2.97 -13.90 18.40
CA ALA A 243 3.79 -13.46 19.53
C ALA A 243 4.66 -14.58 20.14
N GLY A 244 4.58 -15.81 19.62
CA GLY A 244 5.37 -16.96 20.08
C GLY A 244 4.76 -17.68 21.28
N GLY A 245 3.43 -17.59 21.45
CA GLY A 245 2.65 -18.47 22.32
C GLY A 245 2.71 -19.94 21.90
#